data_AF-A0A956BBP4-F1
#
_entry.id   AF-A0A956BBP4-F1
#
_cell.length_a   1.000
_cell.length_b   1.000
_cell.length_c   1.000
_cell.angle_alpha   90.00
_cell.angle_beta   90.00
_cell.angle_gamma   90.00
#
_symmetry.space_group_name_H-M   'P 1'
#
loop_
_entity.id
_entity.type
_entity.pdbx_description
1 polymer ?
#
loop_
_entity_poly.entity_id
_entity_poly.type
_entity_poly.pdbx_seq_one_letter_code
_entity_poly.pdbx_strand_id
1 'polypeptide(L)'
;MELDAFRSRLGVGQGRVSPQGAVPGSGDFVFVLGEDEAGRLFDLAAGDHAEVVQDTDLTGVDLVRAHLRLRVPASLPAGLAWEVSVVVDGTKRARATALPGRERELTDLAANVSKLAGVHQVGVRLELMEA
;
A
#
# COMPACT_ATOMS: atom_id res chain seq x y z
N MET A 1 -17.31 -14.30 -1.30
CA MET A 1 -16.30 -13.24 -1.30
C MET A 1 -17.06 -11.94 -1.21
N GLU A 2 -16.89 -11.21 -0.11
CA GLU A 2 -17.58 -9.94 0.10
C GLU A 2 -16.87 -8.85 -0.72
N LEU A 3 -17.63 -8.03 -1.45
CA LEU A 3 -17.08 -6.91 -2.21
C LEU A 3 -16.91 -5.75 -1.24
N ASP A 4 -15.66 -5.42 -0.92
CA ASP A 4 -15.30 -4.35 0.01
C ASP A 4 -14.71 -3.12 -0.71
N ALA A 5 -14.28 -2.14 0.09
CA ALA A 5 -13.65 -0.91 -0.38
C ALA A 5 -12.38 -1.13 -1.22
N PHE A 6 -11.77 -2.31 -1.15
CA PHE A 6 -10.46 -2.61 -1.74
C PHE A 6 -10.51 -3.70 -2.81
N ARG A 7 -11.64 -4.41 -2.96
CA ARG A 7 -11.79 -5.56 -3.87
C ARG A 7 -13.00 -5.47 -4.79
N SER A 8 -13.85 -4.46 -4.66
CA SER A 8 -15.05 -4.30 -5.49
C SER A 8 -14.77 -3.99 -6.97
N ARG A 9 -13.56 -3.53 -7.32
CA ARG A 9 -13.21 -3.01 -8.66
C ARG A 9 -11.82 -3.45 -9.16
N LEU A 10 -11.42 -4.67 -8.84
CA LEU A 10 -10.16 -5.26 -9.32
C LEU A 10 -10.07 -5.22 -10.85
N GLY A 11 -8.93 -4.75 -11.37
CA GLY A 11 -8.65 -4.64 -12.80
C GLY A 11 -9.23 -3.40 -13.48
N VAL A 12 -9.96 -2.55 -12.75
CA VAL A 12 -10.47 -1.27 -13.26
C VAL A 12 -9.83 -0.11 -12.51
N GLY A 13 -10.05 -0.03 -11.20
CA GLY A 13 -9.53 1.03 -10.33
C GLY A 13 -8.62 0.52 -9.21
N GLN A 14 -8.52 -0.81 -9.05
CA GLN A 14 -7.86 -1.49 -7.94
C GLN A 14 -7.01 -2.65 -8.45
N GLY A 15 -5.95 -3.00 -7.72
CA GLY A 15 -5.03 -4.05 -8.12
C GLY A 15 -4.17 -3.62 -9.30
N ARG A 16 -3.82 -4.56 -10.18
CA ARG A 16 -2.96 -4.28 -11.34
C ARG A 16 -3.74 -3.57 -12.44
N VAL A 17 -3.48 -2.27 -12.63
CA VAL A 17 -4.17 -1.43 -13.63
C VAL A 17 -3.18 -0.49 -14.32
N SER A 18 -3.54 0.01 -15.50
CA SER A 18 -2.85 1.15 -16.10
C SER A 18 -3.41 2.41 -15.43
N PRO A 19 -2.61 3.15 -14.65
CA PRO A 19 -3.13 4.23 -13.82
C PRO A 19 -3.57 5.42 -14.68
N GLN A 20 -4.69 6.04 -14.30
CA GLN A 20 -5.14 7.30 -14.88
C GLN A 20 -4.52 8.50 -14.16
N GLY A 21 -4.24 8.36 -12.86
CA GLY A 21 -3.78 9.45 -11.98
C GLY A 21 -2.30 9.41 -11.59
N ALA A 22 -1.47 8.56 -12.19
CA ALA A 22 -0.05 8.44 -11.85
C ALA A 22 0.80 8.02 -13.06
N VAL A 23 2.08 8.42 -13.07
CA VAL A 23 3.08 7.85 -13.98
C VAL A 23 3.62 6.59 -13.32
N PRO A 24 3.54 5.40 -13.96
CA PRO A 24 4.15 4.19 -13.43
C PRO A 24 5.66 4.38 -13.23
N GLY A 25 6.19 3.90 -12.09
CA GLY A 25 7.64 3.89 -11.86
C GLY A 25 8.40 2.94 -12.80
N SER A 26 7.70 1.97 -13.39
CA SER A 26 8.23 1.03 -14.39
C SER A 26 7.10 0.45 -15.23
N GLY A 27 7.32 0.29 -16.54
CA GLY A 27 6.35 -0.28 -17.48
C GLY A 27 5.06 0.54 -17.60
N ASP A 28 3.96 -0.14 -17.93
CA ASP A 28 2.67 0.50 -18.24
C ASP A 28 1.63 0.37 -17.11
N PHE A 29 1.96 -0.37 -16.03
CA PHE A 29 1.03 -0.78 -14.99
C PHE A 29 1.56 -0.46 -13.60
N VAL A 30 0.64 -0.18 -12.67
CA VAL A 30 0.91 -0.11 -11.23
C VAL A 30 -0.01 -1.07 -10.48
N PHE A 31 0.35 -1.38 -9.23
CA PHE A 31 -0.55 -2.07 -8.31
C PHE A 31 -1.19 -1.06 -7.37
N VAL A 32 -2.49 -0.80 -7.54
CA VAL A 32 -3.25 0.15 -6.73
C VAL A 32 -3.81 -0.53 -5.49
N LEU A 33 -3.38 -0.04 -4.33
CA LEU A 33 -3.98 -0.35 -3.03
C LEU A 33 -4.97 0.77 -2.71
N GLY A 34 -6.27 0.47 -2.64
CA GLY A 34 -7.32 1.49 -2.55
C GLY A 34 -8.07 1.64 -3.88
N GLU A 35 -8.15 2.87 -4.39
CA GLU A 35 -8.87 3.23 -5.62
C GLU A 35 -8.13 4.35 -6.36
N ASP A 36 -7.97 4.20 -7.69
CA ASP A 36 -7.32 5.22 -8.53
C ASP A 36 -8.31 6.31 -8.98
N GLU A 37 -9.59 5.96 -9.11
CA GLU A 37 -10.66 6.87 -9.53
C GLU A 37 -11.19 7.72 -8.37
N ALA A 38 -11.14 9.04 -8.52
CA ALA A 38 -11.69 9.96 -7.52
C ALA A 38 -13.23 9.86 -7.40
N GLY A 39 -13.76 10.29 -6.25
CA GLY A 39 -15.21 10.43 -6.03
C GLY A 39 -15.90 9.16 -5.52
N ARG A 40 -15.13 8.11 -5.18
CA ARG A 40 -15.67 6.93 -4.50
C ARG A 40 -15.57 7.08 -2.99
N LEU A 41 -16.66 6.71 -2.30
CA LEU A 41 -16.78 6.79 -0.86
C LEU A 41 -17.10 5.39 -0.33
N PHE A 42 -16.47 5.05 0.78
CA PHE A 42 -16.64 3.79 1.49
C PHE A 42 -16.69 4.08 2.99
N ASP A 43 -17.48 3.30 3.72
CA ASP A 43 -17.45 3.32 5.17
C ASP A 43 -16.22 2.53 5.63
N LEU A 44 -15.26 3.22 6.24
CA LEU A 44 -13.99 2.65 6.71
C LEU A 44 -13.83 2.88 8.21
N ALA A 45 -13.20 1.92 8.88
CA ALA A 45 -12.81 1.96 10.28
C ALA A 45 -11.29 1.84 10.43
N ALA A 46 -10.78 2.20 11.62
CA ALA A 46 -9.38 1.95 11.94
C ALA A 46 -9.08 0.43 11.86
N GLY A 47 -7.96 0.07 11.22
CA GLY A 47 -7.55 -1.30 10.93
C GLY A 47 -7.94 -1.79 9.53
N ASP A 48 -8.84 -1.10 8.83
CA ASP A 48 -9.16 -1.43 7.44
C ASP A 48 -7.95 -1.22 6.54
N HIS A 49 -7.67 -2.20 5.68
CA HIS A 49 -6.48 -2.18 4.84
C HIS A 49 -6.68 -2.88 3.49
N ALA A 50 -5.90 -2.40 2.52
CA ALA A 50 -5.57 -3.10 1.29
C ALA A 50 -4.12 -3.60 1.37
N GLU A 51 -3.89 -4.83 0.91
CA GLU A 51 -2.57 -5.43 0.93
C GLU A 51 -2.33 -6.27 -0.31
N VAL A 52 -1.10 -6.17 -0.83
CA VAL A 52 -0.57 -7.12 -1.81
C VAL A 52 0.60 -7.87 -1.18
N VAL A 53 0.59 -9.19 -1.31
CA VAL A 53 1.57 -10.09 -0.71
C VAL A 53 2.12 -11.04 -1.75
N GLN A 54 3.37 -11.46 -1.53
CA GLN A 54 4.04 -12.48 -2.31
C GLN A 54 4.98 -13.29 -1.42
N ASP A 55 4.94 -14.62 -1.56
CA ASP A 55 5.93 -15.50 -0.97
C ASP A 55 7.29 -15.26 -1.64
N THR A 56 8.29 -14.94 -0.83
CA THR A 56 9.60 -14.52 -1.29
C THR A 56 10.68 -15.18 -0.46
N ASP A 57 11.65 -15.84 -1.11
CA ASP A 57 12.85 -16.31 -0.41
C ASP A 57 13.76 -15.12 -0.09
N LEU A 58 13.96 -14.86 1.21
CA LEU A 58 14.78 -13.76 1.71
C LEU A 58 16.22 -14.18 2.04
N THR A 59 16.61 -15.41 1.72
CA THR A 59 17.98 -15.90 1.98
C THR A 59 19.02 -15.03 1.29
N GLY A 60 19.85 -14.33 2.10
CA GLY A 60 20.90 -13.44 1.58
C GLY A 60 20.39 -12.09 1.05
N VAL A 61 19.12 -11.75 1.31
CA VAL A 61 18.55 -10.45 0.93
C VAL A 61 18.72 -9.47 2.09
N ASP A 62 19.26 -8.29 1.81
CA ASP A 62 19.45 -7.26 2.86
C ASP A 62 18.23 -6.36 3.04
N LEU A 63 17.59 -5.97 1.94
CA LEU A 63 16.52 -4.99 1.90
C LEU A 63 15.39 -5.42 0.97
N VAL A 64 14.15 -5.19 1.42
CA VAL A 64 12.98 -5.08 0.54
C VAL A 64 12.68 -3.60 0.36
N ARG A 65 12.52 -3.15 -0.89
CA ARG A 65 12.30 -1.73 -1.23
C ARG A 65 11.04 -1.58 -2.05
N ALA A 66 10.29 -0.52 -1.81
CA ALA A 66 9.11 -0.16 -2.59
C ALA A 66 9.19 1.28 -3.08
N HIS A 67 8.91 1.47 -4.38
CA HIS A 67 8.64 2.77 -4.98
C HIS A 67 7.12 2.96 -5.04
N LEU A 68 6.64 3.99 -4.37
CA LEU A 68 5.21 4.19 -4.12
C LEU A 68 4.82 5.65 -4.37
N ARG A 69 3.56 5.86 -4.75
CA ARG A 69 2.90 7.17 -4.64
C ARG A 69 1.72 7.02 -3.71
N LEU A 70 1.75 7.74 -2.59
CA LEU A 70 0.65 7.80 -1.63
C LEU A 70 -0.20 9.04 -1.94
N ARG A 71 -1.49 8.85 -2.19
CA ARG A 71 -2.47 9.94 -2.37
C ARG A 71 -3.47 9.88 -1.23
N VAL A 72 -3.48 10.90 -0.37
CA VAL A 72 -4.35 10.96 0.80
C VAL A 72 -5.55 11.85 0.50
N PRO A 73 -6.79 11.41 0.78
CA PRO A 73 -7.98 12.25 0.63
C PRO A 73 -7.85 13.60 1.34
N ALA A 74 -8.49 14.65 0.80
CA ALA A 74 -8.43 16.02 1.31
C ALA A 74 -8.83 16.16 2.78
N SER A 75 -9.70 15.26 3.25
CA SER A 75 -10.11 15.17 4.64
C SER A 75 -10.14 13.72 5.08
N LEU A 76 -9.81 13.49 6.35
CA LEU A 76 -9.99 12.23 7.06
C LEU A 76 -10.78 12.54 8.32
N PRO A 77 -11.55 11.57 8.86
CA PRO A 77 -12.10 11.69 10.20
C PRO A 77 -11.01 12.05 11.21
N ALA A 78 -11.36 12.87 12.20
CA ALA A 78 -10.42 13.29 13.22
C ALA A 78 -9.86 12.07 13.97
N GLY A 79 -8.54 12.06 14.19
CA GLY A 79 -7.86 10.94 14.85
C GLY A 79 -7.53 9.76 13.94
N LEU A 80 -7.71 9.88 12.61
CA LEU A 80 -7.32 8.83 11.66
C LEU A 80 -6.24 9.30 10.68
N ALA A 81 -5.41 8.35 10.23
CA ALA A 81 -4.36 8.59 9.24
C ALA A 81 -4.15 7.35 8.34
N TRP A 82 -3.83 7.58 7.07
CA TRP A 82 -3.36 6.51 6.18
C TRP A 82 -1.88 6.25 6.36
N GLU A 83 -1.52 4.99 6.59
CA GLU A 83 -0.15 4.49 6.66
C GLU A 83 0.09 3.50 5.52
N VAL A 84 1.18 3.70 4.78
CA VAL A 84 1.73 2.67 3.89
C VAL A 84 2.89 1.98 4.59
N SER A 85 2.96 0.65 4.50
CA SER A 85 4.01 -0.14 5.13
C SER A 85 4.51 -1.29 4.25
N VAL A 86 5.79 -1.64 4.42
CA VAL A 86 6.32 -2.93 4.01
C VAL A 86 6.15 -3.90 5.18
N VAL A 87 5.52 -5.03 4.92
CA VAL A 87 5.17 -6.06 5.88
C VAL A 87 5.85 -7.38 5.55
N VAL A 88 6.37 -8.08 6.56
CA VAL A 88 6.99 -9.41 6.41
C VAL A 88 6.41 -10.34 7.46
N ASP A 89 5.65 -11.35 7.05
CA ASP A 89 4.86 -12.24 7.91
C ASP A 89 3.92 -11.47 8.86
N GLY A 90 3.20 -10.48 8.33
CA GLY A 90 2.36 -9.54 9.13
C GLY A 90 3.15 -8.50 9.94
N THR A 91 4.46 -8.69 10.03
CA THR A 91 5.53 -7.79 10.48
C THR A 91 5.66 -6.41 9.83
N LYS A 92 5.10 -5.28 10.33
CA LYS A 92 5.48 -3.96 9.76
C LYS A 92 6.99 -3.69 9.96
N ARG A 93 7.77 -3.66 8.88
CA ARG A 93 9.24 -3.46 8.90
C ARG A 93 9.68 -2.07 8.44
N ALA A 94 8.88 -1.41 7.60
CA ALA A 94 9.06 -0.02 7.19
C ALA A 94 7.69 0.63 7.01
N ARG A 95 7.58 1.93 7.28
CA ARG A 95 6.30 2.66 7.20
C ARG A 95 6.47 4.13 6.85
N ALA A 96 5.43 4.69 6.25
CA ALA A 96 5.31 6.12 5.98
C ALA A 96 3.85 6.55 6.00
N THR A 97 3.61 7.79 6.42
CA THR A 97 2.31 8.47 6.37
C THR A 97 2.42 9.72 5.49
N ALA A 98 1.27 10.28 5.11
CA ALA A 98 1.17 11.61 4.51
C ALA A 98 -0.03 12.35 5.11
N LEU A 99 0.06 13.68 5.15
CA LEU A 99 -1.02 14.52 5.68
C LEU A 99 -2.25 14.48 4.76
N PRO A 100 -3.47 14.71 5.29
CA PRO A 100 -4.67 14.86 4.48
C PRO A 100 -4.48 15.86 3.32
N GLY A 101 -5.01 15.51 2.15
CA GLY A 101 -4.93 16.30 0.93
C GLY A 101 -3.53 16.40 0.32
N ARG A 102 -2.56 15.63 0.84
CA ARG A 102 -1.22 15.56 0.26
C ARG A 102 -1.07 14.32 -0.58
N GLU A 103 -0.26 14.49 -1.60
CA GLU A 103 0.37 13.40 -2.30
C GLU A 103 1.84 13.35 -1.92
N ARG A 104 2.37 12.15 -1.80
CA ARG A 104 3.75 11.90 -1.46
C ARG A 104 4.31 10.81 -2.36
N GLU A 105 5.35 11.14 -3.11
CA GLU A 105 6.17 10.14 -3.77
C GLU A 105 7.21 9.59 -2.77
N LEU A 106 7.26 8.28 -2.66
CA LEU A 106 8.20 7.52 -1.85
C LEU A 106 9.06 6.71 -2.81
N THR A 107 10.19 7.26 -3.23
CA THR A 107 11.12 6.59 -4.14
C THR A 107 11.89 5.44 -3.47
N ASP A 108 11.91 5.41 -2.13
CA ASP A 108 12.61 4.39 -1.36
C ASP A 108 11.98 4.13 0.03
N LEU A 109 10.91 3.33 0.08
CA LEU A 109 10.46 2.73 1.34
C LEU A 109 11.17 1.39 1.54
N ALA A 110 12.21 1.37 2.38
CA ALA A 110 13.09 0.22 2.57
C ALA A 110 12.90 -0.46 3.93
N ALA A 111 12.70 -1.77 3.92
CA ALA A 111 12.65 -2.64 5.09
C ALA A 111 13.94 -3.48 5.18
N ASN A 112 14.61 -3.45 6.34
CA ASN A 112 15.73 -4.33 6.62
C ASN A 112 15.22 -5.76 6.87
N VAL A 113 15.74 -6.69 6.08
CA VAL A 113 15.45 -8.13 6.15
C VAL A 113 16.71 -8.98 6.23
N SER A 114 17.89 -8.39 6.48
CA SER A 114 19.19 -9.09 6.42
C SER A 114 19.38 -10.20 7.47
N LYS A 115 18.45 -10.31 8.42
CA LYS A 115 18.42 -11.36 9.45
C LYS A 115 17.35 -12.42 9.19
N LEU A 116 16.65 -12.36 8.07
CA LEU A 116 15.63 -13.31 7.64
C LEU A 116 16.22 -14.25 6.58
N ALA A 117 15.74 -15.49 6.55
CA ALA A 117 16.19 -16.51 5.60
C ALA A 117 15.07 -17.53 5.37
N GLY A 118 15.02 -18.07 4.15
CA GLY A 118 13.92 -18.91 3.68
C GLY A 118 12.74 -18.09 3.15
N VAL A 119 11.64 -18.80 2.89
CA VAL A 119 10.42 -18.22 2.32
C VAL A 119 9.64 -17.47 3.38
N HIS A 120 9.39 -16.19 3.14
CA HIS A 120 8.58 -15.30 3.96
C HIS A 120 7.49 -14.65 3.11
N GLN A 121 6.38 -14.30 3.75
CA GLN A 121 5.31 -13.55 3.08
C GLN A 121 5.65 -12.06 3.13
N VAL A 122 6.07 -11.49 2.00
CA VAL A 122 6.42 -10.07 1.89
C VAL A 122 5.26 -9.32 1.25
N GLY A 123 4.90 -8.17 1.80
CA GLY A 123 3.82 -7.36 1.25
C GLY A 123 4.01 -5.86 1.38
N VAL A 124 3.17 -5.16 0.63
CA VAL A 124 2.93 -3.72 0.78
C VAL A 124 1.48 -3.54 1.21
N ARG A 125 1.29 -2.83 2.32
CA ARG A 125 -0.01 -2.60 2.94
C ARG A 125 -0.32 -1.12 3.03
N LEU A 126 -1.52 -0.72 2.63
CA LEU A 126 -2.13 0.57 2.91
C LEU A 126 -3.22 0.36 3.96
N GLU A 127 -3.09 1.00 5.12
CA GLU A 127 -3.97 0.78 6.28
C GLU A 127 -4.43 2.12 6.88
N LEU A 128 -5.70 2.18 7.27
CA LEU A 128 -6.26 3.31 8.01
C LEU A 128 -5.99 3.10 9.50
N MET A 129 -5.18 3.96 10.10
CA MET A 129 -4.72 3.86 11.48
C MET A 129 -5.37 4.95 12.35
N GLU A 130 -5.37 4.75 13.66
CA GLU A 130 -5.50 5.85 14.62
C GLU A 130 -4.22 6.72 14.59
N ALA A 131 -4.39 8.05 14.66
CA ALA A 131 -3.33 9.06 14.52
C ALA A 131 -2.70 9.48 15.86
#